data_AF-A0A9E3KDK0-F1
#
_entry.id   AF-A0A9E3KDK0-F1
#
_cell.length_a   1.000
_cell.length_b   1.000
_cell.length_c   1.000
_cell.angle_alpha   90.00
_cell.angle_beta   90.00
_cell.angle_gamma   90.00
#
_symmetry.space_group_name_H-M   'P 1'
#
loop_
_entity.id
_entity.type
_entity.pdbx_description
1 polymer ?
#
loop_
_entity_poly.entity_id
_entity_poly.type
_entity_poly.pdbx_seq_one_letter_code
_entity_poly.pdbx_strand_id
1 'polypeptide(L)'
;WYYEKGKAQGMMRVVVGTAETPTPMLAGMVRYAVLNPYWNVPVDLARKRIAPKILAGASPASMRIEALSDWSASARRLEPADVDWNAVALGRKTVRLRQLPGGNNAMGRMKFIFPNDLGIYLHDTPDRSLLAKNDRHFSNGCIRLENAPALGRWFFGRPLVAASKKPEQATALPAPVPVYLTYFTATPTERGIGFLNDIYGRDH
;
A
#
# COMPACT_ATOMS: atom_id res chain seq x y z
N TRP A 1 4.39 11.40 11.05
CA TRP A 1 4.75 12.83 11.15
C TRP A 1 5.44 13.27 9.89
N TYR A 2 5.33 14.54 9.51
CA TYR A 2 6.12 15.16 8.45
C TYR A 2 6.63 16.51 8.95
N TYR A 3 7.88 16.83 8.60
CA TYR A 3 8.65 17.94 9.17
C TYR A 3 9.24 18.82 8.07
N GLU A 4 9.29 20.12 8.32
CA GLU A 4 9.93 21.10 7.45
C GLU A 4 10.72 22.08 8.32
N LYS A 5 11.99 22.31 7.97
CA LYS A 5 12.91 23.22 8.69
C LYS A 5 12.94 22.94 10.22
N GLY A 6 12.96 21.67 10.59
CA GLY A 6 13.00 21.21 11.99
C GLY A 6 11.67 21.33 12.75
N LYS A 7 10.58 21.79 12.10
CA LYS A 7 9.27 21.94 12.73
C LYS A 7 8.29 20.89 12.21
N ALA A 8 7.51 20.30 13.11
CA ALA A 8 6.42 19.41 12.74
C ALA A 8 5.36 20.19 11.95
N GLN A 9 5.11 19.78 10.72
CA GLN A 9 4.06 20.36 9.86
C GLN A 9 2.75 19.60 10.00
N GLY A 10 2.81 18.37 10.50
CA GLY A 10 1.63 17.61 10.88
C GLY A 10 1.91 16.14 11.13
N MET A 11 0.81 15.45 11.46
CA MET A 11 0.77 14.01 11.67
C MET A 11 -0.50 13.43 11.06
N MET A 12 -0.45 12.14 10.77
CA MET A 12 -1.62 11.39 10.33
C MET A 12 -1.49 9.95 10.80
N ARG A 13 -2.63 9.29 10.99
CA ARG A 13 -2.66 7.87 11.28
C ARG A 13 -2.21 7.06 10.07
N VAL A 14 -1.69 5.88 10.34
CA VAL A 14 -1.34 4.90 9.31
C VAL A 14 -1.80 3.51 9.72
N VAL A 15 -2.02 2.66 8.71
CA VAL A 15 -2.12 1.20 8.86
C VAL A 15 -0.81 0.59 8.39
N VAL A 16 -0.25 -0.30 9.20
CA VAL A 16 1.02 -0.98 8.99
C VAL A 16 0.81 -2.50 8.94
N GLY A 17 1.90 -3.23 8.73
CA GLY A 17 1.93 -4.69 8.59
C GLY A 17 1.33 -5.42 9.78
N THR A 18 0.84 -6.65 9.54
CA THR A 18 0.51 -7.58 10.63
C THR A 18 1.79 -8.12 11.28
N ALA A 19 1.66 -8.85 12.40
CA ALA A 19 2.80 -9.55 13.01
C ALA A 19 3.45 -10.57 12.07
N GLU A 20 2.67 -11.22 11.20
CA GLU A 20 3.16 -12.18 10.21
C GLU A 20 3.82 -11.51 8.99
N THR A 21 3.48 -10.25 8.72
CA THR A 21 4.00 -9.48 7.58
C THR A 21 4.39 -8.07 8.03
N PRO A 22 5.37 -7.96 8.95
CA PRO A 22 5.66 -6.72 9.64
C PRO A 22 6.15 -5.65 8.68
N THR A 23 5.75 -4.40 8.91
CA THR A 23 6.39 -3.26 8.23
C THR A 23 7.86 -3.19 8.68
N PRO A 24 8.83 -3.23 7.75
CA PRO A 24 10.24 -3.18 8.11
C PRO A 24 10.63 -1.78 8.59
N MET A 25 11.63 -1.73 9.47
CA MET A 25 12.34 -0.47 9.73
C MET A 25 13.21 -0.13 8.53
N LEU A 26 13.06 1.07 7.98
CA LEU A 26 13.73 1.49 6.76
C LEU A 26 14.02 2.99 6.80
N ALA A 27 15.08 3.39 6.12
CA ALA A 27 15.32 4.77 5.73
C ALA A 27 15.41 4.82 4.21
N GLY A 28 14.83 5.86 3.60
CA GLY A 28 14.86 6.02 2.15
C GLY A 28 14.47 7.43 1.71
N MET A 29 14.38 7.64 0.41
CA MET A 29 14.02 8.92 -0.19
C MET A 29 12.77 8.75 -1.05
N VAL A 30 11.68 9.44 -0.70
CA VAL A 30 10.49 9.55 -1.55
C VAL A 30 10.86 10.36 -2.78
N ARG A 31 10.65 9.78 -3.97
CA ARG A 31 11.10 10.37 -5.25
C ARG A 31 9.95 10.82 -6.14
N TYR A 32 8.83 10.10 -6.13
CA TYR A 32 7.70 10.42 -6.98
C TYR A 32 6.39 9.89 -6.39
N ALA A 33 5.29 10.51 -6.80
CA ALA A 33 3.95 9.97 -6.59
C ALA A 33 3.48 9.27 -7.87
N VAL A 34 2.61 8.28 -7.73
CA VAL A 34 1.87 7.68 -8.84
C VAL A 34 0.38 7.84 -8.57
N LEU A 35 -0.31 8.50 -9.48
CA LEU A 35 -1.75 8.72 -9.46
C LEU A 35 -2.48 7.66 -10.28
N ASN A 36 -3.69 7.31 -9.85
CA ASN A 36 -4.46 6.19 -10.42
C ASN A 36 -3.62 4.89 -10.50
N PRO A 37 -3.04 4.42 -9.39
CA PRO A 37 -2.20 3.24 -9.42
C PRO A 37 -3.03 1.98 -9.69
N TYR A 38 -2.45 1.04 -10.44
CA TYR A 38 -2.80 -0.36 -10.30
C TYR A 38 -2.44 -0.85 -8.91
N TRP A 39 -3.19 -1.81 -8.42
CA TRP A 39 -2.73 -2.65 -7.33
C TRP A 39 -2.29 -4.00 -7.87
N ASN A 40 -0.97 -4.25 -7.90
CA ASN A 40 -0.45 -5.58 -8.22
C ASN A 40 -0.64 -6.46 -6.98
N VAL A 41 -1.55 -7.42 -7.09
CA VAL A 41 -1.98 -8.25 -5.95
C VAL A 41 -0.85 -9.20 -5.58
N PRO A 42 -0.36 -9.16 -4.33
CA PRO A 42 0.59 -10.14 -3.81
C PRO A 42 0.09 -11.57 -4.00
N VAL A 43 1.01 -12.51 -4.28
CA VAL A 43 0.68 -13.90 -4.58
C VAL A 43 -0.11 -14.57 -3.46
N ASP A 44 0.24 -14.26 -2.21
CA ASP A 44 -0.46 -14.77 -1.03
C ASP A 44 -1.92 -14.28 -0.96
N LEU A 45 -2.19 -13.01 -1.31
CA LEU A 45 -3.54 -12.47 -1.35
C LEU A 45 -4.33 -12.97 -2.56
N ALA A 46 -3.67 -13.18 -3.69
CA ALA A 46 -4.28 -13.83 -4.85
C ALA A 46 -4.80 -15.22 -4.46
N ARG A 47 -3.97 -16.02 -3.77
CA ARG A 47 -4.32 -17.35 -3.25
C ARG A 47 -5.37 -17.31 -2.13
N LYS A 48 -5.18 -16.49 -1.10
CA LYS A 48 -5.98 -16.53 0.14
C LYS A 48 -7.28 -15.73 0.07
N ARG A 49 -7.38 -14.74 -0.83
CA ARG A 49 -8.52 -13.83 -0.88
C ARG A 49 -9.21 -13.76 -2.23
N ILE A 50 -8.47 -13.77 -3.34
CA ILE A 50 -9.07 -13.58 -4.67
C ILE A 50 -9.58 -14.90 -5.26
N ALA A 51 -8.73 -15.92 -5.35
CA ALA A 51 -9.11 -17.21 -5.92
C ALA A 51 -10.33 -17.85 -5.20
N PRO A 52 -10.43 -17.86 -3.86
CA PRO A 52 -11.61 -18.39 -3.17
C PRO A 52 -12.90 -17.63 -3.50
N LYS A 53 -12.84 -16.30 -3.68
CA LYS A 53 -14.01 -15.51 -4.10
C LYS A 53 -14.45 -15.87 -5.51
N ILE A 54 -13.50 -16.11 -6.41
CA ILE A 54 -13.81 -16.51 -7.79
C ILE A 54 -14.44 -17.90 -7.82
N LEU A 55 -13.89 -18.85 -7.04
CA LEU A 55 -14.46 -20.19 -6.88
C LEU A 55 -15.86 -20.16 -6.26
N ALA A 56 -16.16 -19.17 -5.42
CA ALA A 56 -17.49 -18.91 -4.87
C ALA A 56 -18.43 -18.13 -5.81
N GLY A 57 -18.03 -17.91 -7.07
CA GLY A 57 -18.89 -17.31 -8.11
C GLY A 57 -18.65 -15.82 -8.38
N ALA A 58 -17.71 -15.16 -7.70
CA ALA A 58 -17.39 -13.76 -8.01
C ALA A 58 -16.62 -13.65 -9.35
N SER A 59 -17.06 -12.76 -10.25
CA SER A 59 -16.29 -12.50 -11.47
C SER A 59 -15.08 -11.58 -11.18
N PRO A 60 -13.90 -11.80 -11.79
CA PRO A 60 -12.78 -10.86 -11.68
C PRO A 60 -13.13 -9.44 -12.12
N ALA A 61 -13.98 -9.30 -13.15
CA ALA A 61 -14.45 -8.01 -13.63
C ALA A 61 -15.21 -7.21 -12.55
N SER A 62 -16.05 -7.87 -11.74
CA SER A 62 -16.77 -7.19 -10.64
C SER A 62 -15.83 -6.66 -9.56
N MET A 63 -14.69 -7.33 -9.36
CA MET A 63 -13.60 -6.89 -8.47
C MET A 63 -12.61 -5.94 -9.14
N ARG A 64 -12.80 -5.65 -10.43
CA ARG A 64 -11.88 -4.89 -11.29
C ARG A 64 -10.48 -5.50 -11.38
N ILE A 65 -10.41 -6.82 -11.39
CA ILE A 65 -9.17 -7.59 -11.46
C ILE A 65 -8.92 -8.11 -12.87
N GLU A 66 -7.68 -7.97 -13.32
CA GLU A 66 -7.16 -8.60 -14.53
C GLU A 66 -6.08 -9.61 -14.17
N ALA A 67 -6.12 -10.77 -14.84
CA ALA A 67 -5.04 -11.74 -14.80
C ALA A 67 -4.05 -11.47 -15.94
N LEU A 68 -2.76 -11.56 -15.66
CA LEU A 68 -1.67 -11.22 -16.57
C LEU A 68 -0.70 -12.39 -16.72
N SER A 69 -0.10 -12.51 -17.90
CA SER A 69 0.98 -13.46 -18.20
C SER A 69 2.27 -13.12 -17.44
N ASP A 70 2.69 -11.86 -17.50
CA ASP A 70 3.90 -11.33 -16.84
C ASP A 70 3.66 -9.90 -16.30
N TRP A 71 4.73 -9.23 -15.85
CA TRP A 71 4.69 -7.83 -15.37
C TRP A 71 5.19 -6.82 -16.41
N SER A 72 5.46 -7.25 -17.65
CA SER A 72 5.95 -6.37 -18.70
C SER A 72 4.86 -5.39 -19.17
N ALA A 73 5.28 -4.29 -19.79
CA ALA A 73 4.34 -3.35 -20.41
C ALA A 73 3.49 -4.00 -21.51
N SER A 74 4.01 -5.07 -22.13
CA SER A 74 3.35 -5.88 -23.17
C SER A 74 2.62 -7.11 -22.62
N ALA A 75 2.44 -7.22 -21.29
CA ALA A 75 1.81 -8.38 -20.68
C ALA A 75 0.45 -8.67 -21.32
N ARG A 76 0.29 -9.88 -21.85
CA ARG A 76 -1.00 -10.35 -22.36
C ARG A 76 -1.96 -10.54 -21.19
N ARG A 77 -3.17 -9.98 -21.32
CA ARG A 77 -4.29 -10.27 -20.42
C ARG A 77 -4.74 -11.71 -20.64
N LEU A 78 -4.89 -12.45 -19.54
CA LEU A 78 -5.38 -13.81 -19.54
C LEU A 78 -6.91 -13.80 -19.38
N GLU A 79 -7.58 -14.67 -20.12
CA GLU A 79 -9.01 -14.89 -19.90
C GLU A 79 -9.21 -15.59 -18.55
N PRO A 80 -10.09 -15.09 -17.67
CA PRO A 80 -10.32 -15.73 -16.38
C PRO A 80 -10.70 -17.20 -16.43
N ALA A 81 -11.36 -17.65 -17.50
CA ALA A 81 -11.74 -19.04 -17.70
C ALA A 81 -10.54 -19.96 -17.94
N ASP A 82 -9.43 -19.43 -18.45
CA ASP A 82 -8.19 -20.19 -18.71
C ASP A 82 -7.31 -20.33 -17.46
N VAL A 83 -7.66 -19.62 -16.38
CA VAL A 83 -6.92 -19.67 -15.11
C VAL A 83 -7.47 -20.78 -14.23
N ASP A 84 -6.59 -21.71 -13.85
CA ASP A 84 -6.88 -22.77 -12.88
C ASP A 84 -6.94 -22.20 -11.45
N TRP A 85 -8.09 -21.59 -11.10
CA TRP A 85 -8.31 -20.94 -9.81
C TRP A 85 -8.23 -21.90 -8.62
N ASN A 86 -8.56 -23.18 -8.81
CA ASN A 86 -8.39 -24.21 -7.79
C ASN A 86 -6.91 -24.42 -7.47
N ALA A 87 -6.04 -24.56 -8.48
CA ALA A 87 -4.61 -24.66 -8.25
C ALA A 87 -4.02 -23.38 -7.64
N VAL A 88 -4.54 -22.20 -7.99
CA VAL A 88 -4.14 -20.93 -7.35
C VAL A 88 -4.52 -20.91 -5.87
N ALA A 89 -5.75 -21.27 -5.52
CA ALA A 89 -6.23 -21.31 -4.13
C ALA A 89 -5.45 -22.33 -3.27
N LEU A 90 -5.06 -23.46 -3.86
CA LEU A 90 -4.23 -24.48 -3.23
C LEU A 90 -2.73 -24.11 -3.20
N GLY A 91 -2.31 -23.01 -3.82
CA GLY A 91 -0.91 -22.59 -3.91
C GLY A 91 -0.04 -23.45 -4.83
N ARG A 92 -0.64 -24.27 -5.70
CA ARG A 92 0.05 -25.12 -6.68
C ARG A 92 0.42 -24.37 -7.96
N LYS A 93 -0.26 -23.25 -8.24
CA LYS A 93 0.03 -22.35 -9.35
C LYS A 93 0.00 -20.90 -8.88
N THR A 94 0.82 -20.06 -9.50
CA THR A 94 0.78 -18.61 -9.30
C THR A 94 0.19 -17.92 -10.52
N VAL A 95 -0.63 -16.91 -10.29
CA VAL A 95 -1.13 -16.02 -11.34
C VAL A 95 -0.86 -14.58 -10.94
N ARG A 96 -0.45 -13.76 -11.91
CA ARG A 96 -0.25 -12.33 -11.69
C ARG A 96 -1.58 -11.64 -11.84
N LEU A 97 -2.03 -10.98 -10.77
CA LEU A 97 -3.28 -10.24 -10.76
C LEU A 97 -2.98 -8.77 -10.53
N ARG A 98 -3.68 -7.90 -11.26
CA ARG A 98 -3.73 -6.48 -10.93
C ARG A 98 -5.17 -6.02 -10.77
N GLN A 99 -5.40 -5.13 -9.81
CA GLN A 99 -6.65 -4.40 -9.69
C GLN A 99 -6.54 -3.06 -10.42
N LEU A 100 -7.53 -2.76 -11.26
CA LEU A 100 -7.62 -1.52 -12.02
C LEU A 100 -7.88 -0.31 -11.10
N PRO A 101 -7.41 0.91 -11.46
CA PRO A 101 -7.66 2.10 -10.64
C PRO A 101 -9.14 2.43 -10.44
N GLY A 102 -9.45 3.17 -9.39
CA GLY A 102 -10.79 3.66 -9.06
C GLY A 102 -11.67 2.66 -8.30
N GLY A 103 -12.83 3.13 -7.85
CA GLY A 103 -13.73 2.36 -6.97
C GLY A 103 -13.03 1.93 -5.68
N ASN A 104 -13.11 0.64 -5.36
CA ASN A 104 -12.50 0.04 -4.16
C ASN A 104 -11.08 -0.50 -4.41
N ASN A 105 -10.29 0.20 -5.24
CA ASN A 105 -8.90 -0.19 -5.48
C ASN A 105 -8.09 -0.12 -4.16
N ALA A 106 -7.41 -1.20 -3.78
CA ALA A 106 -6.70 -1.28 -2.49
C ALA A 106 -5.55 -0.27 -2.31
N MET A 107 -5.02 0.29 -3.41
CA MET A 107 -4.03 1.37 -3.42
C MET A 107 -4.64 2.78 -3.38
N GLY A 108 -5.97 2.88 -3.33
CA GLY A 108 -6.70 4.15 -3.35
C GLY A 108 -6.38 4.97 -4.60
N ARG A 109 -6.21 6.29 -4.42
CA ARG A 109 -6.01 7.22 -5.53
C ARG A 109 -4.55 7.49 -5.87
N MET A 110 -3.63 7.24 -4.94
CA MET A 110 -2.20 7.54 -5.13
C MET A 110 -1.29 6.69 -4.24
N LYS A 111 -0.06 6.47 -4.71
CA LYS A 111 1.05 5.88 -3.94
C LYS A 111 2.29 6.78 -4.04
N PHE A 112 3.10 6.83 -3.00
CA PHE A 112 4.37 7.55 -2.92
C PHE A 112 5.51 6.54 -2.88
N ILE A 113 6.40 6.64 -3.86
CA ILE A 113 7.47 5.67 -4.07
C ILE A 113 8.78 6.21 -3.49
N PHE A 114 9.36 5.41 -2.62
CA PHE A 114 10.75 5.54 -2.17
C PHE A 114 11.44 4.21 -2.51
N PRO A 115 12.32 4.16 -3.54
CA PRO A 115 12.93 2.90 -3.95
C PRO A 115 13.65 2.20 -2.78
N ASN A 116 13.36 0.92 -2.60
CA ASN A 116 13.95 0.04 -1.60
C ASN A 116 13.80 -1.42 -2.06
N ASP A 117 14.68 -2.30 -1.57
CA ASP A 117 14.73 -3.70 -2.00
C ASP A 117 13.57 -4.56 -1.46
N LEU A 118 12.79 -4.01 -0.50
CA LEU A 118 11.66 -4.69 0.11
C LEU A 118 10.32 -4.37 -0.57
N GLY A 119 10.33 -3.50 -1.59
CA GLY A 119 9.12 -3.12 -2.32
C GLY A 119 8.09 -2.35 -1.48
N ILE A 120 8.52 -1.69 -0.40
CA ILE A 120 7.64 -0.94 0.50
C ILE A 120 7.34 0.45 -0.08
N TYR A 121 6.11 0.92 0.08
CA TYR A 121 5.69 2.27 -0.32
C TYR A 121 4.60 2.80 0.62
N LEU A 122 4.37 4.11 0.56
CA LEU A 122 3.24 4.75 1.23
C LEU A 122 2.08 4.85 0.23
N HIS A 123 0.85 4.54 0.60
CA HIS A 123 -0.26 4.64 -0.34
C HIS A 123 -1.58 5.02 0.31
N ASP A 124 -2.48 5.53 -0.52
CA ASP A 124 -3.87 5.77 -0.15
C ASP A 124 -4.63 4.45 0.06
N THR A 125 -5.80 4.50 0.68
CA THR A 125 -6.63 3.31 0.93
C THR A 125 -8.11 3.65 0.91
N PRO A 126 -8.97 2.79 0.33
CA PRO A 126 -10.41 2.91 0.47
C PRO A 126 -10.90 2.48 1.87
N ASP A 127 -10.13 1.64 2.57
CA ASP A 127 -10.48 1.07 3.88
C ASP A 127 -10.32 2.08 5.03
N ARG A 128 -11.08 3.18 5.02
CA ARG A 128 -11.00 4.26 6.01
C ARG A 128 -11.34 3.80 7.43
N SER A 129 -12.19 2.79 7.58
CA SER A 129 -12.57 2.23 8.89
C SER A 129 -11.39 1.63 9.65
N LEU A 130 -10.37 1.10 8.96
CA LEU A 130 -9.17 0.57 9.60
C LEU A 130 -8.32 1.68 10.22
N LEU A 131 -8.35 2.88 9.66
CA LEU A 131 -7.60 4.02 10.18
C LEU A 131 -8.21 4.60 11.46
N ALA A 132 -9.50 4.32 11.70
CA ALA A 132 -10.21 4.71 12.92
C ALA A 132 -9.98 3.74 14.10
N LYS A 133 -9.35 2.57 13.86
CA LYS A 133 -9.08 1.61 14.93
C LYS A 133 -7.89 2.04 15.79
N ASN A 134 -7.91 1.62 17.06
CA ASN A 134 -6.78 1.81 17.98
C ASN A 134 -5.59 0.97 17.53
N ASP A 135 -5.83 -0.32 17.31
CA ASP A 135 -4.88 -1.25 16.69
C ASP A 135 -5.01 -1.16 15.15
N ARG A 136 -3.89 -0.98 14.44
CA ARG A 136 -3.84 -0.68 12.99
C ARG A 136 -2.82 -1.54 12.23
N HIS A 137 -2.65 -2.78 12.64
CA HIS A 137 -1.79 -3.77 12.00
C HIS A 137 -2.62 -4.66 11.06
N PHE A 138 -2.83 -4.21 9.81
CA PHE A 138 -3.73 -4.89 8.85
C PHE A 138 -3.20 -4.94 7.40
N SER A 139 -1.98 -4.47 7.15
CA SER A 139 -1.38 -4.51 5.82
C SER A 139 -0.42 -5.70 5.67
N ASN A 140 0.08 -5.92 4.45
CA ASN A 140 1.15 -6.88 4.17
C ASN A 140 2.50 -6.14 4.06
N GLY A 141 2.83 -5.29 5.02
CA GLY A 141 4.09 -4.55 5.11
C GLY A 141 4.06 -3.11 4.58
N CYS A 142 3.31 -2.81 3.52
CA CYS A 142 3.17 -1.43 3.01
C CYS A 142 2.37 -0.52 3.95
N ILE A 143 2.54 0.80 3.83
CA ILE A 143 1.96 1.77 4.77
C ILE A 143 0.76 2.45 4.13
N ARG A 144 -0.43 2.23 4.70
CA ARG A 144 -1.66 2.90 4.25
C ARG A 144 -1.86 4.20 5.02
N LEU A 145 -2.07 5.30 4.30
CA LEU A 145 -2.14 6.64 4.85
C LEU A 145 -3.58 7.06 5.15
N GLU A 146 -3.80 7.70 6.30
CA GLU A 146 -5.10 8.33 6.65
C GLU A 146 -5.50 9.37 5.61
N ASN A 147 -4.53 10.19 5.16
CA ASN A 147 -4.77 11.27 4.22
C ASN A 147 -3.63 11.42 3.21
N ALA A 148 -3.58 10.51 2.24
CA ALA A 148 -2.62 10.58 1.14
C ALA A 148 -2.69 11.91 0.34
N PRO A 149 -3.87 12.50 0.05
CA PRO A 149 -3.95 13.81 -0.60
C PRO A 149 -3.28 14.94 0.17
N ALA A 150 -3.39 14.97 1.51
CA ALA A 150 -2.70 15.96 2.34
C ALA A 150 -1.18 15.78 2.30
N LEU A 151 -0.69 14.53 2.38
CA LEU A 151 0.75 14.25 2.24
C LEU A 151 1.26 14.66 0.85
N GLY A 152 0.49 14.37 -0.20
CA GLY A 152 0.80 14.80 -1.57
C GLY A 152 0.85 16.33 -1.70
N ARG A 153 -0.09 17.05 -1.09
CA ARG A 153 -0.04 18.51 -1.07
C ARG A 153 1.23 19.03 -0.39
N TRP A 154 1.62 18.41 0.73
CA TRP A 154 2.83 18.77 1.45
C TRP A 154 4.09 18.52 0.60
N PHE A 155 4.21 17.36 -0.02
CA PHE A 155 5.36 17.03 -0.88
C PHE A 155 5.53 17.95 -2.10
N PHE A 156 4.42 18.39 -2.70
CA PHE A 156 4.44 19.09 -4.00
C PHE A 156 4.09 20.58 -3.91
N GLY A 157 3.75 21.09 -2.72
CA GLY A 157 3.25 22.45 -2.50
C GLY A 157 1.87 22.73 -3.12
N ARG A 158 1.24 21.72 -3.75
CA ARG A 158 -0.06 21.84 -4.44
C ARG A 158 -0.82 20.52 -4.44
N PRO A 159 -2.15 20.52 -4.55
CA PRO A 159 -2.92 19.30 -4.72
C PRO A 159 -2.45 18.51 -5.94
N LEU A 160 -2.24 17.20 -5.77
CA LEU A 160 -2.04 16.28 -6.88
C LEU A 160 -3.38 15.85 -7.45
N VAL A 161 -3.56 16.05 -8.75
CA VAL A 161 -4.75 15.66 -9.50
C VAL A 161 -4.29 14.89 -10.73
N ALA A 162 -4.91 13.74 -10.98
CA ALA A 162 -4.62 12.97 -12.18
C ALA A 162 -5.08 13.77 -13.41
N ALA A 163 -4.21 13.90 -14.41
CA ALA A 163 -4.49 14.64 -15.65
C ALA A 163 -5.56 13.94 -16.50
N SER A 164 -5.76 12.63 -16.30
CA SER A 164 -6.80 11.84 -16.95
C SER A 164 -7.23 10.66 -16.09
N LYS A 165 -8.15 9.82 -16.60
CA LYS A 165 -8.49 8.52 -16.00
C LYS A 165 -7.47 7.41 -16.31
N LYS A 166 -6.41 7.70 -17.06
CA LYS A 166 -5.38 6.70 -17.39
C LYS A 166 -4.68 6.21 -16.11
N PRO A 167 -4.29 4.92 -16.04
CA PRO A 167 -3.55 4.34 -14.92
C PRO A 167 -2.10 4.85 -14.85
N GLU A 168 -1.47 4.68 -13.69
CA GLU A 168 -0.02 4.84 -13.46
C GLU A 168 0.56 6.20 -13.91
N GLN A 169 -0.11 7.30 -13.57
CA GLN A 169 0.39 8.65 -13.85
C GLN A 169 1.45 9.05 -12.82
N ALA A 170 2.72 8.92 -13.18
CA ALA A 170 3.84 9.32 -12.32
C ALA A 170 4.05 10.84 -12.31
N THR A 171 4.40 11.39 -11.14
CA THR A 171 4.80 12.79 -10.97
C THR A 171 6.01 12.84 -10.04
N ALA A 172 7.15 13.28 -10.56
CA ALA A 172 8.40 13.39 -9.80
C ALA A 172 8.34 14.53 -8.78
N LEU A 173 8.85 14.30 -7.57
CA LEU A 173 9.02 15.37 -6.60
C LEU A 173 10.10 16.35 -7.09
N PRO A 174 9.95 17.67 -6.86
CA PRO A 174 10.99 18.65 -7.16
C PRO A 174 12.32 18.36 -6.43
N ALA A 175 12.22 17.86 -5.20
CA ALA A 175 13.34 17.40 -4.39
C ALA A 175 12.95 16.10 -3.66
N PRO A 176 13.81 15.07 -3.64
CA PRO A 176 13.53 13.87 -2.86
C PRO A 176 13.38 14.18 -1.37
N VAL A 177 12.41 13.55 -0.71
CA VAL A 177 12.13 13.77 0.72
C VAL A 177 12.48 12.53 1.53
N PRO A 178 13.31 12.64 2.59
CA PRO A 178 13.62 11.51 3.46
C PRO A 178 12.37 10.92 4.11
N VAL A 179 12.30 9.60 4.16
CA VAL A 179 11.31 8.84 4.92
C VAL A 179 12.02 7.87 5.84
N TYR A 180 11.55 7.82 7.09
CA TYR A 180 12.02 6.91 8.11
C TYR A 180 10.84 6.11 8.62
N LEU A 181 10.93 4.79 8.51
CA LEU A 181 10.03 3.84 9.14
C LEU A 181 10.77 3.32 10.38
N THR A 182 10.32 3.74 11.55
CA THR A 182 10.95 3.42 12.82
C THR A 182 9.99 2.66 13.73
N TYR A 183 10.54 1.96 14.72
CA TYR A 183 9.79 1.17 15.68
C TYR A 183 10.25 1.58 17.08
N PHE A 184 9.37 2.27 17.81
CA PHE A 184 9.62 2.68 19.19
C PHE A 184 8.42 2.24 20.04
N THR A 185 8.68 1.37 21.01
CA THR A 185 7.71 0.90 22.01
C THR A 185 7.78 1.69 23.31
N ALA A 186 8.80 2.55 23.47
CA ALA A 186 8.91 3.53 24.53
C ALA A 186 9.10 4.93 23.91
N THR A 187 8.23 5.88 24.27
CA THR A 187 8.25 7.24 23.71
C THR A 187 8.06 8.30 24.80
N PRO A 188 8.67 9.49 24.66
CA PRO A 188 8.45 10.58 25.59
C PRO A 188 6.99 11.08 25.49
N THR A 189 6.40 11.34 26.64
CA THR A 189 5.06 11.93 26.83
C THR A 189 5.16 13.08 27.83
N GLU A 190 4.10 13.86 27.97
CA GLU A 190 4.05 14.95 28.96
C GLU A 190 4.23 14.48 30.42
N ARG A 191 4.00 13.19 30.70
CA ARG A 191 4.06 12.60 32.05
C ARG A 191 5.29 11.71 32.27
N GLY A 192 6.27 11.73 31.36
CA GLY A 192 7.42 10.82 31.39
C GLY A 192 7.44 9.89 30.18
N ILE A 193 7.77 8.62 30.36
CA ILE A 193 7.85 7.64 29.26
C ILE A 193 6.53 6.89 29.14
N GLY A 194 5.94 6.92 27.95
CA GLY A 194 4.78 6.10 27.58
C GLY A 194 5.23 4.85 26.83
N PHE A 195 4.60 3.72 27.14
CA PHE A 195 4.86 2.43 26.50
C PHE A 195 3.74 2.05 25.53
N LEU A 196 4.12 1.42 24.42
CA LEU A 196 3.24 0.84 23.42
C LEU A 196 3.47 -0.68 23.37
N ASN A 197 2.46 -1.43 22.93
CA ASN A 197 2.57 -2.87 22.79
C ASN A 197 3.66 -3.25 21.76
N ASP A 198 4.52 -4.19 22.13
CA ASP A 198 5.52 -4.80 21.22
C ASP A 198 4.86 -5.81 20.27
N ILE A 199 4.12 -5.27 19.31
CA ILE A 199 3.36 -6.04 18.31
C ILE A 199 4.24 -6.84 17.33
N TYR A 200 5.55 -6.60 17.28
CA TYR A 200 6.48 -7.34 16.41
C TYR A 200 7.50 -8.20 17.17
N GLY A 201 7.47 -8.23 18.50
CA GLY A 201 8.43 -9.02 19.30
C GLY A 201 9.87 -8.55 19.08
N ARG A 202 10.14 -7.26 19.21
CA ARG A 202 11.49 -6.69 19.01
C ARG A 202 12.18 -6.24 20.29
N ASP A 203 11.48 -6.29 21.43
CA ASP A 203 11.99 -5.77 22.71
C ASP A 203 12.61 -6.87 23.61
N HIS A 204 13.07 -7.97 23.01
CA HIS A 204 13.66 -9.13 23.71
C HIS A 204 15.07 -8.87 24.24
#